data_AF-A0A954CB27-F1
#
_entry.id   AF-A0A954CB27-F1
#
_cell.length_a   1.000
_cell.length_b   1.000
_cell.length_c   1.000
_cell.angle_alpha   90.00
_cell.angle_beta   90.00
_cell.angle_gamma   90.00
#
_symmetry.space_group_name_H-M   'P 1'
#
loop_
_entity.id
_entity.type
_entity.pdbx_description
1 polymer ?
#
loop_
_entity_poly.entity_id
_entity_poly.type
_entity_poly.pdbx_seq_one_letter_code
_entity_poly.pdbx_strand_id
1 'polypeptide(L)'
;MSLRTIEALIEAGFATDDHRAELETVAASYAVAVTPAMAALIGRAPESDPIARQFVPSAAELTVSDDERYDPIGDDAFAPVKGIVHRYPDRALLKPTHTCPVYCRFCFRREMVGPDGAGNLSGDELARALAYIRNTPSIWEVIVTGGDPFVLSPRRLGEIVAALDAIDHVRVIRFHTRVPVVDPDRIDPALIRALSARTSVYVALHANHPRELTAAARAACARLIDAGIAMVSQTVLLRGVRGGPGRLDRLAALLRCIPLADQA
;
A
#
# COMPACT_ATOMS: atom_id res chain seq x y z
N MET A 1 -17.49 8.24 -5.15
CA MET A 1 -17.32 6.77 -5.04
C MET A 1 -16.03 6.38 -5.76
N SER A 2 -15.34 5.31 -5.36
CA SER A 2 -14.15 4.86 -6.10
C SER A 2 -14.50 4.33 -7.48
N LEU A 3 -13.67 4.65 -8.48
CA LEU A 3 -13.79 4.18 -9.86
C LEU A 3 -13.15 2.79 -9.96
N ARG A 4 -13.91 1.79 -10.42
CA ARG A 4 -13.49 0.38 -10.42
C ARG A 4 -13.63 -0.33 -11.77
N THR A 5 -14.25 0.33 -12.74
CA THR A 5 -14.45 -0.21 -14.10
C THR A 5 -13.80 0.72 -15.11
N ILE A 6 -13.45 0.18 -16.29
CA ILE A 6 -12.93 0.99 -17.39
C ILE A 6 -13.98 1.99 -17.85
N GLU A 7 -15.25 1.61 -17.91
CA GLU A 7 -16.37 2.52 -18.16
C GLU A 7 -16.37 3.74 -17.24
N ALA A 8 -16.26 3.53 -15.91
CA ALA A 8 -16.22 4.63 -14.96
C ALA A 8 -14.97 5.51 -15.10
N LEU A 9 -13.84 4.96 -15.57
CA LEU A 9 -12.63 5.74 -15.87
C LEU A 9 -12.79 6.58 -17.14
N ILE A 10 -13.47 6.05 -18.16
CA ILE A 10 -13.78 6.76 -19.41
C ILE A 10 -14.77 7.89 -19.14
N GLU A 11 -15.85 7.63 -18.39
CA GLU A 11 -16.82 8.65 -17.97
C GLU A 11 -16.17 9.78 -17.16
N ALA A 12 -15.18 9.45 -16.34
CA ALA A 12 -14.40 10.43 -15.58
C ALA A 12 -13.35 11.18 -16.44
N GLY A 13 -13.20 10.83 -17.71
CA GLY A 13 -12.23 11.45 -18.63
C GLY A 13 -10.77 11.06 -18.36
N PHE A 14 -10.53 9.94 -17.68
CA PHE A 14 -9.18 9.45 -17.36
C PHE A 14 -8.64 8.47 -18.40
N ALA A 15 -9.52 7.90 -19.23
CA ALA A 15 -9.21 7.05 -20.36
C ALA A 15 -10.07 7.43 -21.57
N THR A 16 -9.63 7.06 -22.77
CA THR A 16 -10.37 7.25 -24.02
C THR A 16 -11.10 5.97 -24.42
N ASP A 17 -12.19 6.12 -25.17
CA ASP A 17 -12.96 4.99 -25.67
C ASP A 17 -12.19 4.17 -26.73
N ASP A 18 -11.30 4.83 -27.48
CA ASP A 18 -10.47 4.21 -28.53
C ASP A 18 -9.64 3.02 -28.01
N HIS A 19 -9.23 3.03 -26.74
CA HIS A 19 -8.45 1.95 -26.13
C HIS A 19 -9.29 1.04 -25.22
N ARG A 20 -10.62 1.17 -25.21
CA ARG A 20 -11.50 0.43 -24.28
C ARG A 20 -11.20 -1.06 -24.27
N ALA A 21 -11.12 -1.71 -25.44
CA ALA A 21 -10.93 -3.16 -25.51
C ALA A 21 -9.61 -3.63 -24.87
N GLU A 22 -8.53 -2.89 -25.08
CA GLU A 22 -7.22 -3.18 -24.47
C GLU A 22 -7.27 -2.96 -22.95
N LEU A 23 -7.89 -1.86 -22.51
CA LEU A 23 -8.04 -1.56 -21.09
C LEU A 23 -8.93 -2.58 -20.36
N GLU A 24 -9.99 -3.08 -21.00
CA GLU A 24 -10.81 -4.15 -20.47
C GLU A 24 -10.02 -5.47 -20.37
N THR A 25 -9.17 -5.75 -21.35
CA THR A 25 -8.26 -6.91 -21.28
C THR A 25 -7.30 -6.78 -20.09
N VAL A 26 -6.73 -5.59 -19.86
CA VAL A 26 -5.90 -5.31 -18.68
C VAL A 26 -6.70 -5.44 -17.39
N ALA A 27 -7.93 -4.94 -17.34
CA ALA A 27 -8.79 -4.99 -16.15
C ALA A 27 -9.25 -6.41 -15.82
N ALA A 28 -9.35 -7.29 -16.82
CA ALA A 28 -9.65 -8.70 -16.63
C ALA A 28 -8.49 -9.46 -15.93
N SER A 29 -7.24 -9.03 -16.14
CA SER A 29 -6.07 -9.61 -15.46
C SER A 29 -5.75 -8.91 -14.15
N TYR A 30 -6.01 -7.60 -14.05
CA TYR A 30 -5.50 -6.76 -12.97
C TYR A 30 -6.56 -5.82 -12.42
N ALA A 31 -6.86 -5.99 -11.13
CA ALA A 31 -7.86 -5.19 -10.44
C ALA A 31 -7.65 -3.68 -10.62
N VAL A 32 -8.77 -2.96 -10.75
CA VAL A 32 -8.81 -1.51 -10.94
C VAL A 32 -9.56 -0.88 -9.76
N ALA A 33 -8.92 0.11 -9.14
CA ALA A 33 -9.57 0.94 -8.13
C ALA A 33 -8.84 2.28 -8.03
N VAL A 34 -9.58 3.37 -8.19
CA VAL A 34 -9.11 4.74 -7.98
C VAL A 34 -10.05 5.42 -6.99
N THR A 35 -9.53 5.83 -5.83
CA THR A 35 -10.32 6.52 -4.82
C THR A 35 -10.68 7.95 -5.27
N PRO A 36 -11.72 8.57 -4.70
CA PRO A 36 -12.03 9.96 -4.96
C PRO A 36 -10.85 10.91 -4.70
N ALA A 37 -10.05 10.64 -3.65
CA ALA A 37 -8.87 11.44 -3.33
C ALA A 37 -7.82 11.41 -4.43
N MET A 38 -7.58 10.24 -5.06
CA MET A 38 -6.65 10.14 -6.19
C MET A 38 -7.24 10.65 -7.49
N ALA A 39 -8.52 10.38 -7.75
CA ALA A 39 -9.23 10.91 -8.92
C ALA A 39 -9.19 12.45 -8.96
N ALA A 40 -9.39 13.11 -7.83
CA ALA A 40 -9.32 14.57 -7.71
C ALA A 40 -7.93 15.15 -8.02
N LEU A 41 -6.88 14.32 -7.97
CA LEU A 41 -5.52 14.72 -8.30
C LEU A 41 -5.15 14.49 -9.76
N ILE A 42 -5.93 13.73 -10.54
CA ILE A 42 -5.60 13.48 -11.95
C ILE A 42 -5.90 14.74 -12.78
N GLY A 43 -4.91 15.21 -13.52
CA GLY A 43 -5.03 16.39 -14.39
C GLY A 43 -5.79 16.11 -15.70
N ARG A 44 -6.00 17.16 -16.48
CA ARG A 44 -6.75 17.12 -17.76
C ARG A 44 -6.05 16.37 -18.90
N ALA A 45 -4.76 16.07 -18.76
CA ALA A 45 -3.97 15.32 -19.73
C ALA A 45 -3.46 14.00 -19.10
N PRO A 46 -4.36 13.03 -18.83
CA PRO A 46 -4.07 11.85 -18.02
C PRO A 46 -2.89 11.02 -18.55
N GLU A 47 -2.67 10.95 -19.86
CA GLU A 47 -1.56 10.19 -20.44
C GLU A 47 -0.17 10.67 -20.01
N SER A 48 -0.05 11.96 -19.69
CA SER A 48 1.18 12.59 -19.20
C SER A 48 1.18 12.80 -17.68
N ASP A 49 0.06 12.54 -17.02
CA ASP A 49 -0.13 12.89 -15.61
C ASP A 49 0.56 11.86 -14.69
N PRO A 50 1.46 12.29 -13.78
CA PRO A 50 2.19 11.41 -12.88
C PRO A 50 1.31 10.71 -11.83
N ILE A 51 0.11 11.20 -11.56
CA ILE A 51 -0.87 10.52 -10.69
C ILE A 51 -1.64 9.50 -11.52
N ALA A 52 -2.14 9.87 -12.70
CA ALA A 52 -2.85 8.93 -13.57
C ALA A 52 -2.02 7.69 -13.90
N ARG A 53 -0.73 7.87 -14.26
CA ARG A 53 0.22 6.77 -14.53
C ARG A 53 0.36 5.75 -13.41
N GLN A 54 -0.03 6.09 -12.19
CA GLN A 54 0.05 5.19 -11.04
C GLN A 54 -1.21 4.35 -10.83
N PHE A 55 -2.36 4.76 -11.39
CA PHE A 55 -3.67 4.22 -11.02
C PHE A 55 -4.58 3.90 -12.23
N VAL A 56 -4.44 4.63 -13.33
CA VAL A 56 -5.21 4.42 -14.57
C VAL A 56 -4.50 3.35 -15.41
N PRO A 57 -5.19 2.28 -15.82
CA PRO A 57 -4.59 1.21 -16.63
C PRO A 57 -4.09 1.71 -17.99
N SER A 58 -3.12 1.00 -18.56
CA SER A 58 -2.59 1.26 -19.90
C SER A 58 -2.45 -0.03 -20.70
N ALA A 59 -2.70 0.04 -22.01
CA ALA A 59 -2.45 -1.06 -22.94
C ALA A 59 -0.99 -1.57 -22.93
N ALA A 60 -0.04 -0.71 -22.54
CA ALA A 60 1.36 -1.11 -22.36
C ALA A 60 1.54 -2.23 -21.32
N GLU A 61 0.58 -2.41 -20.40
CA GLU A 61 0.59 -3.49 -19.41
C GLU A 61 0.30 -4.87 -20.00
N LEU A 62 -0.16 -4.94 -21.25
CA LEU A 62 -0.31 -6.21 -22.00
C LEU A 62 1.01 -6.68 -22.62
N THR A 63 2.03 -5.81 -22.64
CA THR A 63 3.36 -6.17 -23.13
C THR A 63 4.15 -6.79 -21.98
N VAL A 64 4.30 -8.11 -22.01
CA VAL A 64 5.09 -8.87 -21.03
C VAL A 64 6.47 -9.17 -21.61
N SER A 65 7.53 -8.78 -20.90
CA SER A 65 8.91 -9.11 -21.26
C SER A 65 9.32 -10.51 -20.79
N ASP A 66 10.27 -11.14 -21.48
CA ASP A 66 10.85 -12.45 -21.10
C ASP A 66 11.49 -12.46 -19.70
N ASP A 67 11.87 -11.29 -19.19
CA ASP A 67 12.44 -11.14 -17.85
C ASP A 67 11.37 -11.01 -16.74
N GLU A 68 10.10 -10.79 -17.10
CA GLU A 68 9.01 -10.67 -16.15
C GLU A 68 8.69 -12.01 -15.48
N ARG A 69 8.31 -11.93 -14.20
CA ARG A 69 8.02 -13.08 -13.36
C ARG A 69 6.76 -12.80 -12.57
N TYR A 70 5.95 -13.85 -12.38
CA TYR A 70 4.73 -13.80 -11.56
C TYR A 70 5.02 -13.39 -10.11
N ASP A 71 6.08 -13.96 -9.52
CA ASP A 71 6.59 -13.60 -8.20
C ASP A 71 8.00 -13.00 -8.34
N PRO A 72 8.10 -11.70 -8.72
CA PRO A 72 9.38 -11.08 -9.08
C PRO A 72 10.34 -10.92 -7.89
N ILE A 73 9.83 -11.06 -6.65
CA ILE A 73 10.65 -10.99 -5.45
C ILE A 73 10.83 -12.34 -4.76
N GLY A 74 10.17 -13.40 -5.22
CA GLY A 74 10.28 -14.75 -4.64
C GLY A 74 9.63 -14.87 -3.26
N ASP A 75 8.55 -14.15 -2.98
CA ASP A 75 7.82 -14.27 -1.70
C ASP A 75 7.39 -15.72 -1.39
N ASP A 76 7.00 -16.50 -2.41
CA ASP A 76 6.48 -17.86 -2.22
C ASP A 76 7.56 -18.83 -1.72
N ALA A 77 8.79 -18.67 -2.18
CA ALA A 77 9.93 -19.47 -1.74
C ALA A 77 10.25 -19.28 -0.23
N PHE A 78 9.77 -18.19 0.37
CA PHE A 78 9.97 -17.85 1.78
C PHE A 78 8.66 -17.84 2.57
N ALA A 79 7.63 -18.57 2.12
CA ALA A 79 6.30 -18.60 2.75
C ALA A 79 6.07 -19.89 3.58
N PRO A 80 6.58 -19.99 4.83
CA PRO A 80 6.47 -21.20 5.65
C PRO A 80 5.03 -21.53 6.05
N VAL A 81 4.18 -20.52 6.17
CA VAL A 81 2.73 -20.64 6.37
C VAL A 81 2.02 -19.52 5.61
N LYS A 82 0.77 -19.76 5.21
CA LYS A 82 -0.04 -18.75 4.50
C LYS A 82 -0.09 -17.45 5.28
N GLY A 83 0.18 -16.34 4.59
CA GLY A 83 0.21 -15.01 5.19
C GLY A 83 1.56 -14.60 5.77
N ILE A 84 2.55 -15.50 5.85
CA ILE A 84 3.91 -15.16 6.29
C ILE A 84 4.86 -15.18 5.10
N VAL A 85 5.78 -14.21 5.05
CA VAL A 85 7.02 -14.29 4.26
C VAL A 85 8.19 -14.06 5.22
N HIS A 86 9.04 -15.06 5.41
CA HIS A 86 10.17 -15.00 6.34
C HIS A 86 11.48 -15.22 5.57
N ARG A 87 11.94 -14.15 4.91
CA ARG A 87 13.15 -14.15 4.08
C ARG A 87 14.42 -13.82 4.86
N TYR A 88 14.30 -12.95 5.85
CA TYR A 88 15.42 -12.44 6.63
C TYR A 88 15.40 -13.07 8.02
N PRO A 89 16.55 -13.35 8.64
CA PRO A 89 16.60 -14.10 9.91
C PRO A 89 15.82 -13.47 11.07
N ASP A 90 15.67 -12.15 11.04
CA ASP A 90 15.26 -11.33 12.19
C ASP A 90 13.91 -10.63 12.00
N ARG A 91 13.28 -10.77 10.82
CA ARG A 91 12.03 -10.09 10.50
C ARG A 91 11.18 -10.84 9.49
N ALA A 92 9.86 -10.76 9.66
CA ALA A 92 8.89 -11.40 8.77
C ALA A 92 7.82 -10.42 8.28
N LEU A 93 7.29 -10.68 7.09
CA LEU A 93 6.08 -10.05 6.61
C LEU A 93 4.86 -10.82 7.12
N LEU A 94 3.84 -10.10 7.56
CA LEU A 94 2.49 -10.61 7.82
C LEU A 94 1.54 -9.98 6.79
N LYS A 95 0.87 -10.80 5.97
CA LYS A 95 -0.05 -10.39 4.90
C LYS A 95 -1.51 -10.74 5.29
N PRO A 96 -2.17 -9.97 6.18
CA PRO A 96 -3.53 -10.29 6.63
C PRO A 96 -4.60 -10.07 5.55
N THR A 97 -4.30 -9.26 4.54
CA THR A 97 -5.21 -8.90 3.44
C THR A 97 -4.44 -8.74 2.14
N HIS A 98 -5.08 -9.07 1.02
CA HIS A 98 -4.63 -8.74 -0.33
C HIS A 98 -5.54 -7.70 -1.02
N THR A 99 -6.34 -6.97 -0.24
CA THR A 99 -7.18 -5.88 -0.71
C THR A 99 -6.47 -4.54 -0.55
N CYS A 100 -6.67 -3.64 -1.52
CA CYS A 100 -6.18 -2.27 -1.47
C CYS A 100 -7.32 -1.27 -1.72
N PRO A 101 -7.24 -0.02 -1.21
CA PRO A 101 -8.21 1.02 -1.55
C PRO A 101 -8.03 1.51 -3.00
N VAL A 102 -6.79 1.39 -3.51
CA VAL A 102 -6.40 1.64 -4.90
C VAL A 102 -5.47 0.52 -5.39
N TYR A 103 -5.52 0.20 -6.68
CA TYR A 103 -4.60 -0.78 -7.28
C TYR A 103 -3.56 -0.07 -8.12
N CYS A 104 -2.31 -0.12 -7.66
CA CYS A 104 -1.20 0.57 -8.29
C CYS A 104 -0.78 -0.15 -9.58
N ARG A 105 -0.65 0.55 -10.70
CA ARG A 105 -0.24 -0.07 -12.00
C ARG A 105 1.20 -0.59 -12.01
N PHE A 106 1.98 -0.26 -10.98
CA PHE A 106 3.36 -0.71 -10.77
C PHE A 106 3.48 -1.73 -9.61
N CYS A 107 2.36 -2.24 -9.09
CA CYS A 107 2.38 -3.17 -7.96
C CYS A 107 3.09 -4.47 -8.35
N PHE A 108 4.22 -4.78 -7.69
CA PHE A 108 4.90 -6.06 -7.91
C PHE A 108 4.12 -7.27 -7.36
N ARG A 109 3.03 -7.03 -6.59
CA ARG A 109 2.08 -8.05 -6.13
C ARG A 109 0.76 -8.02 -6.92
N ARG A 110 0.71 -7.37 -8.09
CA ARG A 110 -0.50 -7.20 -8.92
C ARG A 110 -1.23 -8.52 -9.21
N GLU A 111 -0.49 -9.62 -9.28
CA GLU A 111 -1.01 -10.96 -9.53
C GLU A 111 -1.74 -11.59 -8.33
N MET A 112 -1.47 -11.08 -7.11
CA MET A 112 -1.99 -11.63 -5.86
C MET A 112 -3.05 -10.74 -5.20
N VAL A 113 -3.13 -9.46 -5.57
CA VAL A 113 -4.04 -8.46 -4.98
C VAL A 113 -5.25 -8.23 -5.87
N GLY A 114 -6.41 -7.98 -5.26
CA GLY A 114 -7.65 -7.78 -6.00
C GLY A 114 -8.81 -8.64 -5.49
N PRO A 115 -10.03 -8.44 -6.04
CA PRO A 115 -11.20 -9.27 -5.75
C PRO A 115 -10.97 -10.76 -5.98
N ASP A 116 -10.26 -11.10 -7.06
CA ASP A 116 -9.96 -12.48 -7.47
C ASP A 116 -8.57 -12.97 -6.98
N GLY A 117 -7.90 -12.16 -6.15
CA GLY A 117 -6.57 -12.47 -5.63
C GLY A 117 -6.59 -13.45 -4.44
N ALA A 118 -5.50 -13.46 -3.66
CA ALA A 118 -5.32 -14.36 -2.52
C ALA A 118 -6.25 -14.08 -1.31
N GLY A 119 -7.09 -13.06 -1.39
CA GLY A 119 -8.12 -12.73 -0.40
C GLY A 119 -7.58 -12.30 0.97
N ASN A 120 -8.46 -12.30 1.97
CA ASN A 120 -8.10 -12.04 3.36
C ASN A 120 -7.82 -13.34 4.10
N LEU A 121 -6.90 -13.32 5.06
CA LEU A 121 -6.70 -14.47 5.93
C LEU A 121 -7.96 -14.72 6.76
N SER A 122 -8.39 -15.99 6.79
CA SER A 122 -9.41 -16.44 7.74
C SER A 122 -8.93 -16.29 9.19
N GLY A 123 -9.83 -16.48 10.15
CA GLY A 123 -9.47 -16.48 11.57
C GLY A 123 -8.36 -17.49 11.88
N ASP A 124 -8.53 -18.72 11.39
CA ASP A 124 -7.57 -19.81 11.61
C ASP A 124 -6.26 -19.61 10.88
N GLU A 125 -6.29 -19.06 9.66
CA GLU A 125 -5.09 -18.73 8.89
C GLU A 125 -4.26 -17.65 9.59
N LEU A 126 -4.92 -16.59 10.08
CA LEU A 126 -4.24 -15.55 10.87
C LEU A 126 -3.67 -16.13 12.16
N ALA A 127 -4.41 -16.99 12.87
CA ALA A 127 -3.94 -17.63 14.08
C ALA A 127 -2.68 -18.49 13.84
N ARG A 128 -2.62 -19.23 12.72
CA ARG A 128 -1.43 -19.98 12.30
C ARG A 128 -0.25 -19.08 11.98
N ALA A 129 -0.48 -17.98 11.27
CA ALA A 129 0.56 -16.99 10.97
C ALA A 129 1.14 -16.36 12.25
N LEU A 130 0.30 -15.98 13.20
CA LEU A 130 0.72 -15.46 14.51
C LEU A 130 1.44 -16.51 15.35
N ALA A 131 1.01 -17.78 15.30
CA ALA A 131 1.68 -18.89 15.98
C ALA A 131 3.10 -19.12 15.43
N TYR A 132 3.29 -19.01 14.11
CA TYR A 132 4.62 -19.09 13.50
C TYR A 132 5.56 -18.00 14.06
N ILE A 133 5.10 -16.75 14.12
CA ILE A 133 5.88 -15.63 14.68
C ILE A 133 6.21 -15.89 16.16
N ARG A 134 5.22 -16.34 16.95
CA ARG A 134 5.40 -16.67 18.38
C ARG A 134 6.42 -17.79 18.61
N ASN A 135 6.48 -18.77 17.71
CA ASN A 135 7.37 -19.91 17.83
C ASN A 135 8.75 -19.69 17.17
N THR A 136 9.03 -18.47 16.69
CA THR A 136 10.29 -18.14 16.01
C THR A 136 10.97 -16.96 16.73
N PRO A 137 11.74 -17.22 17.82
CA PRO A 137 12.29 -16.17 18.69
C PRO A 137 13.23 -15.17 18.02
N SER A 138 13.78 -15.49 16.84
CA SER A 138 14.64 -14.58 16.09
C SER A 138 13.88 -13.40 15.47
N ILE A 139 12.57 -13.51 15.26
CA ILE A 139 11.73 -12.46 14.65
C ILE A 139 11.49 -11.35 15.65
N TRP A 140 12.29 -10.29 15.60
CA TRP A 140 12.10 -9.11 16.46
C TRP A 140 11.25 -8.02 15.78
N GLU A 141 11.19 -8.00 14.45
CA GLU A 141 10.35 -7.09 13.66
C GLU A 141 9.29 -7.85 12.85
N VAL A 142 8.03 -7.39 12.94
CA VAL A 142 6.93 -7.87 12.09
C VAL A 142 6.43 -6.73 11.21
N ILE A 143 6.47 -6.94 9.89
CA ILE A 143 6.01 -5.97 8.90
C ILE A 143 4.62 -6.38 8.41
N VAL A 144 3.59 -5.64 8.79
CA VAL A 144 2.21 -5.89 8.36
C VAL A 144 1.98 -5.22 7.00
N THR A 145 1.71 -6.03 5.97
CA THR A 145 1.64 -5.64 4.55
C THR A 145 0.66 -6.55 3.78
N GLY A 146 0.91 -6.85 2.51
CA GLY A 146 0.05 -7.65 1.64
C GLY A 146 -0.52 -6.78 0.52
N GLY A 147 -1.81 -6.49 0.59
CA GLY A 147 -2.43 -5.36 -0.08
C GLY A 147 -2.13 -4.07 0.70
N ASP A 148 -3.13 -3.52 1.37
CA ASP A 148 -2.94 -2.40 2.30
C ASP A 148 -3.59 -2.71 3.66
N PRO A 149 -2.81 -2.83 4.75
CA PRO A 149 -3.34 -3.25 6.05
C PRO A 149 -4.35 -2.25 6.65
N PHE A 150 -4.32 -0.98 6.24
CA PHE A 150 -5.23 0.04 6.78
C PHE A 150 -6.62 0.02 6.12
N VAL A 151 -6.86 -0.90 5.16
CA VAL A 151 -8.23 -1.20 4.70
C VAL A 151 -9.02 -2.01 5.72
N LEU A 152 -8.33 -2.73 6.62
CA LEU A 152 -8.96 -3.52 7.67
C LEU A 152 -9.77 -2.61 8.61
N SER A 153 -10.81 -3.18 9.21
CA SER A 153 -11.56 -2.45 10.24
C SER A 153 -10.68 -2.20 11.46
N PRO A 154 -10.89 -1.10 12.22
CA PRO A 154 -10.14 -0.85 13.46
C PRO A 154 -10.16 -2.04 14.43
N ARG A 155 -11.30 -2.76 14.52
CA ARG A 155 -11.40 -3.98 15.32
C ARG A 155 -10.38 -5.04 14.88
N ARG A 156 -10.37 -5.38 13.58
CA ARG A 156 -9.48 -6.44 13.06
C ARG A 156 -8.01 -6.04 13.14
N LEU A 157 -7.71 -4.76 12.89
CA LEU A 157 -6.37 -4.21 13.03
C LEU A 157 -5.89 -4.29 14.49
N GLY A 158 -6.75 -3.91 15.44
CA GLY A 158 -6.47 -4.00 16.88
C GLY A 158 -6.24 -5.42 17.37
N GLU A 159 -6.99 -6.40 16.85
CA GLU A 159 -6.73 -7.83 17.13
C GLU A 159 -5.33 -8.27 16.71
N ILE A 160 -4.87 -7.83 15.53
CA ILE A 160 -3.53 -8.16 15.02
C ILE A 160 -2.47 -7.48 15.88
N VAL A 161 -2.63 -6.18 16.17
CA VAL A 161 -1.68 -5.41 16.98
C VAL A 161 -1.55 -6.00 18.38
N ALA A 162 -2.68 -6.27 19.06
CA ALA A 162 -2.67 -6.85 20.40
C ALA A 162 -2.02 -8.25 20.42
N ALA A 163 -2.26 -9.07 19.40
CA ALA A 163 -1.65 -10.40 19.31
C ALA A 163 -0.13 -10.34 19.10
N LEU A 164 0.36 -9.35 18.33
CA LEU A 164 1.79 -9.12 18.14
C LEU A 164 2.45 -8.48 19.38
N ASP A 165 1.77 -7.54 20.04
CA ASP A 165 2.25 -6.88 21.29
C ASP A 165 2.41 -7.85 22.47
N ALA A 166 1.67 -8.96 22.44
CA ALA A 166 1.76 -10.03 23.43
C ALA A 166 2.95 -10.99 23.20
N ILE A 167 3.69 -10.85 22.10
CA ILE A 167 4.83 -11.73 21.79
C ILE A 167 6.12 -11.08 22.31
N ASP A 168 6.72 -11.68 23.35
CA ASP A 168 7.83 -11.08 24.09
C ASP A 168 9.09 -10.77 23.29
N HIS A 169 9.37 -11.45 22.17
CA HIS A 169 10.53 -11.13 21.33
C HIS A 169 10.24 -10.12 20.22
N VAL A 170 8.97 -9.81 19.95
CA VAL A 170 8.58 -8.79 18.96
C VAL A 170 8.73 -7.40 19.59
N ARG A 171 9.62 -6.58 19.03
CA ARG A 171 9.92 -5.21 19.49
C ARG A 171 9.46 -4.13 18.52
N VAL A 172 9.24 -4.49 17.26
CA VAL A 172 8.79 -3.57 16.22
C VAL A 172 7.62 -4.17 15.43
N ILE A 173 6.54 -3.41 15.33
CA ILE A 173 5.45 -3.66 14.39
C ILE A 173 5.47 -2.53 13.36
N ARG A 174 5.75 -2.85 12.10
CA ARG A 174 5.81 -1.85 11.02
C ARG A 174 4.69 -2.08 10.01
N PHE A 175 3.85 -1.08 9.80
CA PHE A 175 2.80 -1.11 8.78
C PHE A 175 3.31 -0.53 7.48
N HIS A 176 3.10 -1.23 6.37
CA HIS A 176 3.34 -0.68 5.02
C HIS A 176 1.99 -0.33 4.41
N THR A 177 1.73 0.94 4.21
CA THR A 177 0.42 1.43 3.78
C THR A 177 0.54 2.63 2.85
N ARG A 178 -0.46 2.76 1.98
CA ARG A 178 -0.67 3.91 1.13
C ARG A 178 -1.88 4.74 1.58
N VAL A 179 -2.72 4.22 2.50
CA VAL A 179 -3.98 4.85 2.95
C VAL A 179 -3.85 6.34 3.31
N PRO A 180 -2.81 6.82 4.04
CA PRO A 180 -2.73 8.23 4.38
C PRO A 180 -2.75 9.17 3.15
N VAL A 181 -2.27 8.74 1.98
CA VAL A 181 -2.36 9.53 0.75
C VAL A 181 -3.59 9.23 -0.10
N VAL A 182 -4.07 7.98 -0.15
CA VAL A 182 -5.15 7.57 -1.08
C VAL A 182 -6.55 7.60 -0.46
N ASP A 183 -6.66 7.55 0.87
CA ASP A 183 -7.92 7.57 1.60
C ASP A 183 -7.69 8.18 3.00
N PRO A 184 -7.34 9.48 3.08
CA PRO A 184 -6.86 10.13 4.31
C PRO A 184 -7.88 10.12 5.46
N ASP A 185 -9.18 10.06 5.14
CA ASP A 185 -10.26 10.08 6.13
C ASP A 185 -10.30 8.78 6.96
N ARG A 186 -9.72 7.69 6.45
CA ARG A 186 -9.56 6.44 7.22
C ARG A 186 -8.62 6.56 8.40
N ILE A 187 -7.74 7.57 8.39
CA ILE A 187 -6.87 7.84 9.54
C ILE A 187 -7.67 8.60 10.58
N ASP A 188 -8.59 7.88 11.22
CA ASP A 188 -9.51 8.38 12.23
C ASP A 188 -9.06 7.99 13.65
N PRO A 189 -9.72 8.51 14.71
CA PRO A 189 -9.39 8.14 16.08
C PRO A 189 -9.52 6.64 16.40
N ALA A 190 -10.39 5.90 15.69
CA ALA A 190 -10.57 4.47 15.93
C ALA A 190 -9.41 3.66 15.36
N LEU A 191 -8.94 3.98 14.15
CA LEU A 191 -7.75 3.38 13.54
C LEU A 191 -6.51 3.69 14.37
N ILE A 192 -6.33 4.94 14.81
CA ILE A 192 -5.18 5.31 15.66
C ILE A 192 -5.18 4.52 16.98
N ARG A 193 -6.34 4.40 17.65
CA ARG A 193 -6.45 3.56 18.85
C ARG A 193 -6.13 2.09 18.58
N ALA A 194 -6.52 1.56 17.43
CA ALA A 194 -6.21 0.18 17.04
C ALA A 194 -4.71 -0.08 16.82
N LEU A 195 -3.92 0.96 16.57
CA LEU A 195 -2.47 0.88 16.43
C LEU A 195 -1.72 1.02 17.76
N SER A 196 -2.40 1.32 18.87
CA SER A 196 -1.77 1.48 20.18
C SER A 196 -1.20 0.15 20.68
N ALA A 197 0.08 0.16 21.07
CA ALA A 197 0.81 -1.00 21.57
C ALA A 197 1.90 -0.55 22.57
N ARG A 198 2.42 -1.48 23.39
CA ARG A 198 3.65 -1.25 24.17
C ARG A 198 4.89 -1.37 23.28
N THR A 199 4.81 -2.28 22.31
CA THR A 199 5.78 -2.49 21.24
C THR A 199 5.85 -1.27 20.33
N SER A 200 7.03 -0.95 19.82
CA SER A 200 7.21 0.22 18.95
C SER A 200 6.47 0.03 17.63
N VAL A 201 5.59 0.97 17.29
CA VAL A 201 4.82 0.95 16.05
C VAL A 201 5.37 1.97 15.06
N TYR A 202 5.62 1.51 13.84
CA TYR A 202 6.07 2.33 12.72
C TYR A 202 5.08 2.27 11.57
N VAL A 203 4.95 3.36 10.82
CA VAL A 203 4.18 3.42 9.58
C VAL A 203 5.10 3.83 8.43
N ALA A 204 5.31 2.90 7.49
CA ALA A 204 5.95 3.18 6.21
C ALA A 204 4.89 3.68 5.22
N LEU A 205 4.90 4.98 4.96
CA LEU A 205 4.05 5.63 3.98
C LEU A 205 4.58 5.38 2.56
N HIS A 206 3.78 4.69 1.74
CA HIS A 206 4.05 4.56 0.32
C HIS A 206 3.56 5.82 -0.42
N ALA A 207 4.48 6.67 -0.89
CA ALA A 207 4.14 7.83 -1.70
C ALA A 207 5.10 7.97 -2.89
N ASN A 208 4.60 8.42 -4.03
CA ASN A 208 5.33 8.36 -5.30
C ASN A 208 5.39 9.68 -6.10
N HIS A 209 4.68 10.71 -5.65
CA HIS A 209 4.77 12.05 -6.19
C HIS A 209 4.36 13.08 -5.13
N PRO A 210 4.98 14.28 -5.06
CA PRO A 210 4.62 15.30 -4.06
C PRO A 210 3.14 15.74 -4.12
N ARG A 211 2.50 15.63 -5.30
CA ARG A 211 1.06 15.90 -5.47
C ARG A 211 0.16 14.99 -4.63
N GLU A 212 0.64 13.79 -4.25
CA GLU A 212 -0.08 12.88 -3.35
C GLU A 212 -0.15 13.41 -1.92
N LEU A 213 0.78 14.29 -1.52
CA LEU A 213 0.83 14.90 -0.19
C LEU A 213 -0.03 16.17 -0.13
N THR A 214 -1.32 15.99 -0.35
CA THR A 214 -2.35 17.04 -0.19
C THR A 214 -2.45 17.52 1.26
N ALA A 215 -3.20 18.60 1.50
CA ALA A 215 -3.50 19.04 2.86
C ALA A 215 -4.16 17.94 3.71
N ALA A 216 -5.13 17.21 3.13
CA ALA A 216 -5.79 16.10 3.81
C ALA A 216 -4.82 14.95 4.12
N ALA A 217 -3.94 14.59 3.17
CA ALA A 217 -2.93 13.56 3.39
C ALA A 217 -1.90 13.94 4.47
N ARG A 218 -1.47 15.21 4.49
CA ARG A 218 -0.58 15.75 5.52
C ARG A 218 -1.25 15.75 6.89
N ALA A 219 -2.52 16.15 6.98
CA ALA A 219 -3.29 16.07 8.21
C ALA A 219 -3.44 14.62 8.70
N ALA A 220 -3.68 13.66 7.80
CA ALA A 220 -3.70 12.24 8.13
C ALA A 220 -2.35 11.75 8.68
N CYS A 221 -1.24 12.15 8.06
CA CYS A 221 0.10 11.83 8.56
C CYS A 221 0.37 12.49 9.93
N ALA A 222 -0.01 13.76 10.09
CA ALA A 222 0.15 14.48 11.35
C ALA A 222 -0.59 13.78 12.50
N ARG A 223 -1.83 13.31 12.29
CA ARG A 223 -2.57 12.56 13.31
C ARG A 223 -1.86 11.27 13.76
N LEU A 224 -1.15 10.58 12.88
CA LEU A 224 -0.33 9.41 13.26
C LEU A 224 0.89 9.84 14.10
N ILE A 225 1.57 10.90 13.68
CA ILE A 225 2.76 11.44 14.35
C ILE A 225 2.41 11.99 15.74
N ASP A 226 1.32 12.74 15.85
CA ASP A 226 0.80 13.29 17.11
C ASP A 226 0.38 12.20 18.09
N ALA A 227 0.01 11.02 17.58
CA ALA A 227 -0.25 9.82 18.39
C ALA A 227 1.03 9.06 18.79
N GLY A 228 2.22 9.60 18.48
CA GLY A 228 3.51 9.01 18.81
C GLY A 228 3.98 7.92 17.84
N ILE A 229 3.33 7.76 16.68
CA ILE A 229 3.69 6.73 15.70
C ILE A 229 4.77 7.27 14.76
N ALA A 230 5.95 6.63 14.79
CA ALA A 230 7.05 7.01 13.91
C ALA A 230 6.73 6.68 12.45
N MET A 231 6.89 7.67 11.56
CA MET A 231 6.65 7.50 10.13
C MET A 231 7.96 7.43 9.34
N VAL A 232 8.02 6.52 8.37
CA VAL A 232 9.08 6.43 7.37
C VAL A 232 8.47 6.49 5.97
N SER A 233 9.25 6.88 4.96
CA SER A 233 8.77 6.89 3.58
C SER A 233 9.27 5.66 2.82
N GLN A 234 8.36 5.06 2.06
CA GLN A 234 8.67 4.12 0.99
C GLN A 234 8.29 4.75 -0.35
N THR A 235 9.20 4.72 -1.32
CA THR A 235 8.94 5.24 -2.66
C THR A 235 9.58 4.36 -3.72
N VAL A 236 8.94 4.26 -4.87
CA VAL A 236 9.43 3.49 -6.02
C VAL A 236 9.86 4.45 -7.11
N LEU A 237 10.98 4.15 -7.78
CA LEU A 237 11.47 4.94 -8.89
C LEU A 237 10.70 4.59 -10.17
N LEU A 238 9.75 5.45 -10.53
CA LEU A 238 8.85 5.24 -11.67
C LEU A 238 9.15 6.23 -12.81
N ARG A 239 9.41 5.70 -14.02
CA ARG A 239 9.58 6.52 -15.24
C ARG A 239 8.27 7.28 -15.53
N GLY A 240 8.38 8.57 -15.86
CA GLY A 240 7.22 9.42 -16.16
C GLY A 240 6.40 9.89 -14.95
N VAL A 241 6.60 9.30 -13.76
CA VAL A 241 6.04 9.81 -12.49
C VAL A 241 7.08 10.65 -11.77
N ARG A 242 8.29 10.09 -11.61
CA ARG A 242 9.40 10.72 -10.92
C ARG A 242 10.72 10.68 -11.72
N GLY A 243 10.75 9.97 -12.85
CA GLY A 243 11.93 9.90 -13.72
C GLY A 243 12.07 11.11 -14.65
N GLY A 244 13.29 11.65 -14.75
CA GLY A 244 13.65 12.79 -15.62
C GLY A 244 14.40 13.90 -14.87
N PRO A 245 14.62 15.07 -15.49
CA PRO A 245 15.13 16.26 -14.80
C PRO A 245 14.28 16.62 -13.56
N GLY A 246 14.92 17.03 -12.47
CA GLY A 246 14.26 17.34 -11.19
C GLY A 246 13.81 16.11 -10.36
N ARG A 247 14.32 14.91 -10.66
CA ARG A 247 14.04 13.67 -9.88
C ARG A 247 14.45 13.81 -8.42
N LEU A 248 15.66 14.33 -8.17
CA LEU A 248 16.20 14.52 -6.83
C LEU A 248 15.36 15.53 -6.04
N ASP A 249 14.92 16.61 -6.69
CA ASP A 249 14.06 17.62 -6.05
C ASP A 249 12.72 17.05 -5.65
N ARG A 250 12.10 16.21 -6.50
CA ARG A 250 10.85 15.51 -6.20
C ARG A 250 11.01 14.47 -5.09
N LEU A 251 12.16 13.79 -5.00
CA LEU A 251 12.47 12.86 -3.91
C LEU A 251 12.65 13.63 -2.60
N ALA A 252 13.47 14.68 -2.62
CA ALA A 252 13.70 15.54 -1.48
C ALA A 252 12.41 16.20 -0.99
N ALA A 253 11.52 16.60 -1.90
CA ALA A 253 10.20 17.11 -1.56
C ALA A 253 9.38 16.09 -0.77
N LEU A 254 9.31 14.82 -1.18
CA LEU A 254 8.61 13.81 -0.37
C LEU A 254 9.20 13.67 1.04
N LEU A 255 10.52 13.59 1.13
CA LEU A 255 11.22 13.38 2.41
C LEU A 255 10.99 14.57 3.36
N ARG A 256 10.83 15.79 2.84
CA ARG A 256 10.55 17.00 3.61
C ARG A 256 9.06 17.23 3.91
N CYS A 257 8.16 16.53 3.22
CA CYS A 257 6.73 16.84 3.25
C CYS A 257 5.89 15.91 4.14
N ILE A 258 6.46 14.78 4.60
CA ILE A 258 5.92 14.12 5.79
C ILE A 258 6.19 15.08 6.94
N PRO A 259 5.18 15.53 7.69
CA PRO A 259 5.38 16.58 8.67
C PRO A 259 6.38 16.11 9.71
N LEU A 260 7.65 16.49 9.54
CA LEU A 260 8.44 16.91 10.67
C LEU A 260 7.62 18.05 11.23
N ALA A 261 7.13 17.91 12.47
CA ALA A 261 6.48 19.00 13.16
C ALA A 261 7.24 20.28 12.83
N ASP A 262 6.55 21.30 12.32
CA ASP A 262 7.14 22.62 12.17
C ASP A 262 7.63 23.01 13.57
N GLN A 263 8.90 22.74 13.86
CA GLN A 263 9.60 23.30 14.98
C GLN A 263 9.99 24.71 14.55
N ALA A 264 9.05 25.63 14.74
CA ALA A 264 9.28 27.06 14.87
C ALA A 264 8.19 27.64 15.80
#